data_AF-A0A6P1IGM9-F1
#
_entry.id   AF-A0A6P1IGM9-F1
#
_cell.length_a   1.000
_cell.length_b   1.000
_cell.length_c   1.000
_cell.angle_alpha   90.00
_cell.angle_beta   90.00
_cell.angle_gamma   90.00
#
_symmetry.space_group_name_H-M   'P 1'
#
loop_
_entity.id
_entity.type
_entity.pdbx_description
1 polymer ?
#
loop_
_entity_poly.entity_id
_entity_poly.type
_entity_poly.pdbx_seq_one_letter_code
_entity_poly.pdbx_strand_id
1 'polypeptide(L)'
;MRKNFPLTQEGRHRDRVLEAVKHEIRKYLKRERRRELPEGVDFLDFDCRFGLTKEVAESIHLSALMGHLDTVAKEGATEAYVEILAKPGVRQARPPGASAKEDHPAQSADAPDHTAHTSEDPAA
;
A
#
# COMPACT_ATOMS: atom_id res chain seq x y z
N MET A 1 -5.07 8.97 10.84
CA MET A 1 -4.05 10.05 10.84
C MET A 1 -4.07 10.76 9.49
N ARG A 2 -4.09 12.10 9.48
CA ARG A 2 -3.95 12.92 8.26
C ARG A 2 -2.77 13.85 8.44
N LYS A 3 -1.75 13.78 7.58
CA LYS A 3 -0.55 14.59 7.71
C LYS A 3 0.07 14.87 6.35
N ASN A 4 0.52 16.11 6.19
CA ASN A 4 1.40 16.48 5.09
C ASN A 4 2.85 16.35 5.57
N PHE A 5 3.67 15.65 4.80
CA PHE A 5 5.06 15.39 5.08
C PHE A 5 5.94 16.19 4.13
N PRO A 6 6.72 17.17 4.61
CA PRO A 6 7.69 17.85 3.77
C PRO A 6 8.81 16.86 3.43
N LEU A 7 8.90 16.45 2.18
CA LEU A 7 9.94 15.56 1.64
C LEU A 7 11.26 16.29 1.41
N THR A 8 11.18 17.60 1.20
CA THR A 8 12.34 18.50 1.11
C THR A 8 12.40 19.34 2.38
N GLN A 9 13.40 19.09 3.22
CA GLN A 9 13.71 19.95 4.38
C GLN A 9 15.08 20.59 4.16
N GLU A 10 15.13 21.92 4.26
CA GLU A 10 16.37 22.68 4.13
C GLU A 10 17.37 22.23 5.21
N GLY A 11 18.51 21.66 4.79
CA GLY A 11 19.52 21.10 5.68
C GLY A 11 19.36 19.61 6.05
N ARG A 12 18.41 18.87 5.45
CA ARG A 12 18.23 17.42 5.72
C ARG A 12 18.27 16.58 4.44
N HIS A 13 18.92 15.42 4.52
CA HIS A 13 18.93 14.46 3.41
C HIS A 13 17.51 13.93 3.13
N ARG A 14 17.11 13.97 1.85
CA ARG A 14 15.81 13.47 1.36
C ARG A 14 15.55 12.03 1.82
N ASP A 15 16.56 11.16 1.75
CA ASP A 15 16.44 9.75 2.18
C ASP A 15 16.08 9.61 3.66
N ARG A 16 16.63 10.48 4.51
CA ARG A 16 16.35 10.48 5.95
C ARG A 16 14.93 10.95 6.24
N VAL A 17 14.45 11.92 5.48
CA VAL A 17 13.07 12.40 5.57
C VAL A 17 12.12 11.29 5.15
N LEU A 18 12.38 10.65 4.01
CA LEU A 18 11.60 9.53 3.48
C LEU A 18 11.50 8.38 4.48
N GLU A 19 12.63 7.97 5.08
CA GLU A 19 12.64 6.95 6.13
C GLU A 19 11.85 7.38 7.37
N ALA A 20 11.91 8.66 7.77
CA ALA A 20 11.11 9.16 8.88
C ALA A 20 9.60 9.07 8.58
N VAL A 21 9.17 9.43 7.37
CA VAL A 21 7.76 9.29 6.93
C VAL A 21 7.33 7.83 6.96
N LYS A 22 8.12 6.94 6.34
CA LYS A 22 7.86 5.48 6.35
C LYS A 22 7.77 4.93 7.77
N HIS A 23 8.66 5.36 8.65
CA HIS A 23 8.67 4.92 10.04
C HIS A 23 7.43 5.41 10.80
N GLU A 24 6.99 6.66 10.58
CA GLU A 24 5.78 7.21 11.20
C GLU A 24 4.52 6.45 10.75
N ILE A 25 4.40 6.15 9.46
CA ILE A 25 3.32 5.33 8.90
C ILE A 25 3.31 3.93 9.52
N ARG A 26 4.46 3.24 9.55
CA ARG A 26 4.59 1.92 10.18
C ARG A 26 4.21 1.95 11.66
N LYS A 27 4.60 3.00 12.38
CA LYS A 27 4.26 3.20 13.79
C LYS A 27 2.76 3.39 13.98
N TYR A 28 2.11 4.15 13.10
CA TYR A 28 0.67 4.35 13.13
C TYR A 28 -0.09 3.04 12.89
N LEU A 29 0.24 2.31 11.83
CA LEU A 29 -0.38 1.02 11.50
C LEU A 29 -0.21 -0.01 12.61
N LYS A 30 0.99 -0.07 13.21
CA LYS A 30 1.26 -0.98 14.33
C LYS A 30 0.46 -0.61 15.58
N ARG A 31 0.27 0.68 15.87
CA ARG A 31 -0.57 1.13 16.99
C ARG A 31 -2.02 0.77 16.76
N GLU A 32 -2.50 0.97 15.53
CA GLU A 32 -3.89 0.72 15.21
C GLU A 32 -4.23 -0.77 15.18
N ARG A 33 -3.36 -1.61 14.61
CA ARG A 33 -3.49 -3.08 14.67
C ARG A 33 -3.39 -3.67 16.08
N ARG A 34 -2.83 -2.92 17.03
CA ARG A 34 -2.75 -3.31 18.44
C ARG A 34 -3.98 -2.88 19.24
N ARG A 35 -4.90 -2.10 18.66
CA ARG A 35 -6.14 -1.76 19.35
C ARG A 35 -6.98 -3.01 19.50
N GLU A 36 -7.57 -3.17 20.68
CA GLU A 36 -8.55 -4.21 20.92
C GLU A 36 -9.76 -3.94 20.02
N LEU A 37 -10.04 -4.93 19.17
CA LEU A 37 -11.22 -4.93 18.32
C LEU A 37 -12.43 -5.12 19.26
N PRO A 38 -13.44 -4.23 19.20
CA PRO A 38 -14.67 -4.44 19.96
C PRO A 38 -15.37 -5.75 19.51
N GLU A 39 -16.15 -6.37 20.39
CA GLU A 39 -16.87 -7.61 20.10
C GLU A 39 -17.65 -7.49 18.77
N GLY A 40 -17.34 -8.37 17.81
CA GLY A 40 -17.98 -8.41 16.50
C GLY A 40 -17.24 -7.67 15.37
N VAL A 41 -16.05 -7.10 15.60
CA VAL A 41 -15.19 -6.59 14.53
C VAL A 41 -14.14 -7.65 14.15
N ASP A 42 -14.24 -8.19 12.94
CA ASP A 42 -13.34 -9.25 12.45
C ASP A 42 -12.00 -8.70 11.94
N PHE A 43 -11.98 -7.47 11.41
CA PHE A 43 -10.78 -6.85 10.88
C PHE A 43 -10.83 -5.32 10.97
N LEU A 44 -9.65 -4.70 10.96
CA LEU A 44 -9.51 -3.26 10.79
C LEU A 44 -9.16 -2.96 9.33
N ASP A 45 -10.03 -2.24 8.64
CA ASP A 45 -9.76 -1.78 7.29
C ASP A 45 -8.99 -0.46 7.34
N PHE A 46 -8.07 -0.27 6.38
CA PHE A 46 -7.18 0.89 6.32
C PHE A 46 -7.33 1.56 4.97
N ASP A 47 -8.17 2.59 4.93
CA ASP A 47 -8.34 3.44 3.76
C ASP A 47 -7.16 4.43 3.71
N CYS A 48 -6.21 4.15 2.82
CA CYS A 48 -5.00 4.94 2.65
C CYS A 48 -5.17 5.87 1.43
N ARG A 49 -4.86 7.14 1.59
CA ARG A 49 -4.84 8.14 0.54
C ARG A 49 -3.48 8.80 0.47
N PHE A 50 -3.01 9.00 -0.76
CA PHE A 50 -1.69 9.54 -1.03
C PHE A 50 -1.73 10.51 -2.20
N GLY A 51 -1.03 11.63 -2.07
CA GLY A 51 -0.81 12.56 -3.17
C GLY A 51 0.27 13.58 -2.83
N LEU A 52 0.62 14.43 -3.77
CA LEU A 52 1.51 15.56 -3.50
C LEU A 52 0.81 16.59 -2.59
N THR A 53 -0.46 16.85 -2.87
CA THR A 53 -1.34 17.72 -2.08
C THR A 53 -2.65 17.01 -1.78
N LYS A 54 -3.49 17.60 -0.92
CA LYS A 54 -4.81 17.07 -0.59
C LYS A 54 -5.73 16.94 -1.81
N GLU A 55 -5.54 17.78 -2.84
CA GLU A 55 -6.40 17.86 -4.02
C GLU A 55 -6.13 16.74 -5.03
N VAL A 56 -4.85 16.34 -5.15
CA VAL A 56 -4.41 15.23 -6.00
C VAL A 56 -4.23 13.93 -5.21
N ALA A 57 -4.76 13.87 -3.98
CA ALA A 57 -4.65 12.69 -3.14
C ALA A 57 -5.64 11.62 -3.60
N GLU A 58 -5.10 10.49 -4.06
CA GLU A 58 -5.87 9.35 -4.52
C GLU A 58 -5.91 8.26 -3.45
N SER A 59 -7.01 7.51 -3.41
CA SER A 59 -7.12 6.32 -2.56
C SER A 59 -6.25 5.20 -3.16
N ILE A 60 -5.26 4.77 -2.39
CA ILE A 60 -4.33 3.71 -2.78
C ILE A 60 -4.24 2.63 -1.71
N HIS A 61 -3.76 1.46 -2.11
CA HIS A 61 -3.53 0.38 -1.16
C HIS A 61 -2.28 0.63 -0.29
N LEU A 62 -2.30 0.09 0.93
CA LEU A 62 -1.17 0.19 1.85
C LEU A 62 0.14 -0.38 1.25
N SER A 63 0.04 -1.44 0.46
CA SER A 63 1.19 -2.03 -0.26
C SER A 63 1.80 -1.06 -1.26
N ALA A 64 0.96 -0.27 -1.95
CA ALA A 64 1.39 0.72 -2.93
C ALA A 64 1.92 2.01 -2.27
N LEU A 65 1.43 2.38 -1.08
CA LEU A 65 1.79 3.61 -0.37
C LEU A 65 3.30 3.80 -0.21
N MET A 66 4.02 2.74 0.15
CA MET A 66 5.48 2.81 0.32
C MET A 66 6.21 3.04 -1.01
N GLY A 67 5.76 2.40 -2.08
CA GLY A 67 6.33 2.56 -3.43
C GLY A 67 6.04 3.93 -4.03
N HIS A 68 4.84 4.47 -3.83
CA HIS A 68 4.50 5.83 -4.25
C HIS A 68 5.34 6.88 -3.51
N LEU A 69 5.55 6.71 -2.20
CA LEU A 69 6.45 7.56 -1.41
C LEU A 69 7.88 7.58 -1.98
N ASP A 70 8.42 6.40 -2.33
CA ASP A 70 9.74 6.29 -2.94
C ASP A 70 9.80 6.96 -4.31
N THR A 71 8.72 6.86 -5.09
CA THR A 71 8.63 7.45 -6.43
C THR A 71 8.62 8.97 -6.36
N VAL A 72 7.69 9.58 -5.59
CA VAL A 72 7.61 11.04 -5.48
C VAL A 72 8.87 11.66 -4.87
N ALA A 73 9.53 10.93 -3.95
CA ALA A 73 10.75 11.40 -3.34
C ALA A 73 11.92 11.39 -4.34
N LYS A 74 11.97 10.42 -5.25
CA LYS A 74 12.91 10.40 -6.38
C LYS A 74 12.61 11.48 -7.42
N GLU A 75 11.34 11.76 -7.67
CA GLU A 75 10.90 12.81 -8.60
C GLU A 75 11.22 14.23 -8.12
N GLY A 76 11.63 14.39 -6.85
CA GLY A 76 12.00 15.72 -6.35
C GLY A 76 10.87 16.43 -5.60
N ALA A 77 9.75 15.77 -5.30
CA ALA A 77 8.63 16.38 -4.59
C ALA A 77 9.08 17.11 -3.30
N THR A 78 8.49 18.27 -3.05
CA THR A 78 8.74 19.10 -1.87
C THR A 78 7.95 18.61 -0.66
N GLU A 79 6.75 18.11 -0.90
CA GLU A 79 5.83 17.62 0.12
C GLU A 79 5.01 16.42 -0.38
N ALA A 80 4.48 15.64 0.55
CA ALA A 80 3.61 14.51 0.28
C ALA A 80 2.50 14.42 1.33
N TYR A 81 1.27 14.44 0.84
CA TYR A 81 0.07 14.23 1.61
C TYR A 81 -0.18 12.74 1.84
N VAL A 82 -0.33 12.35 3.11
CA VAL A 82 -0.71 11.00 3.50
C VAL A 82 -1.89 11.05 4.46
N GLU A 83 -2.92 10.30 4.11
CA GLU A 83 -4.11 10.10 4.95
C GLU A 83 -4.33 8.61 5.14
N ILE A 84 -4.45 8.19 6.40
CA ILE A 84 -4.75 6.80 6.76
C ILE A 84 -5.93 6.83 7.72
N LEU A 85 -7.07 6.31 7.27
CA LEU A 85 -8.27 6.16 8.08
C LEU A 85 -8.43 4.70 8.47
N ALA A 86 -8.35 4.44 9.78
CA ALA A 86 -8.68 3.15 10.35
C ALA A 86 -10.19 3.05 10.52
N LYS A 87 -10.80 2.10 9.84
CA LYS A 87 -12.23 1.82 9.93
C LYS A 87 -12.42 0.43 10.53
N PRO A 88 -13.15 0.28 11.64
CA PRO A 88 -13.51 -1.05 12.14
C PRO A 88 -14.41 -1.72 11.08
N GLY A 89 -13.91 -2.80 10.49
CA GLY A 89 -14.60 -3.61 9.50
C GLY A 89 -15.31 -4.78 10.18
N VAL A 90 -16.63 -4.73 10.19
CA VAL A 90 -17.45 -5.89 10.56
C VAL A 90 -17.62 -6.72 9.29
N ARG A 91 -17.26 -8.01 9.27
CA ARG A 91 -17.70 -8.88 8.17
C ARG A 91 -19.20 -9.05 8.32
N GLN A 92 -19.99 -8.18 7.69
CA GLN A 92 -21.36 -8.55 7.42
C GLN A 92 -21.31 -9.74 6.45
N ALA A 93 -21.76 -10.91 6.93
CA ALA A 93 -22.03 -12.04 6.08
C ALA A 93 -22.86 -11.55 4.88
N ARG A 94 -22.29 -11.66 3.69
CA ARG A 94 -22.83 -11.17 2.44
C ARG A 94 -24.28 -11.67 2.28
N PRO A 95 -25.32 -10.82 2.25
CA PRO A 95 -26.57 -11.22 1.63
C PRO A 95 -26.28 -11.46 0.14
N PRO A 96 -26.76 -12.55 -0.46
CA PRO A 96 -26.44 -12.90 -1.84
C PRO A 96 -27.06 -11.84 -2.76
N GLY A 97 -26.27 -10.91 -3.30
CA GLY A 97 -26.81 -9.98 -4.32
C GLY A 97 -26.13 -8.63 -4.54
N ALA A 98 -25.14 -8.20 -3.75
CA ALA A 98 -24.44 -6.93 -4.04
C ALA A 98 -23.06 -7.20 -4.69
N SER A 99 -22.89 -6.68 -5.89
CA SER A 99 -21.69 -6.71 -6.73
C SER A 99 -20.97 -5.35 -6.71
N ALA A 100 -19.64 -5.40 -6.85
CA ALA A 100 -18.69 -4.36 -7.29
C ALA A 100 -18.44 -3.17 -6.33
N LYS A 101 -17.19 -2.80 -6.02
CA LYS A 101 -16.08 -2.65 -6.96
C LYS A 101 -14.79 -3.36 -6.51
N GLU A 102 -14.30 -4.19 -7.42
CA GLU A 102 -12.89 -4.53 -7.58
C GLU A 102 -12.06 -3.28 -7.86
N ASP A 103 -10.92 -3.17 -7.19
CA ASP A 103 -9.70 -2.62 -7.78
C ASP A 103 -8.52 -3.48 -7.28
N HIS A 104 -8.59 -4.76 -7.65
CA HIS A 104 -7.40 -5.60 -7.78
C HIS A 104 -6.96 -5.46 -9.24
N PRO A 105 -5.88 -4.73 -9.57
CA PRO A 105 -5.22 -4.97 -10.83
C PRO A 105 -4.53 -6.32 -10.70
N ALA A 106 -4.97 -7.23 -11.57
CA ALA A 106 -4.34 -8.51 -11.84
C ALA A 106 -2.82 -8.35 -11.99
N GLN A 107 -2.06 -9.19 -11.28
CA GLN A 107 -0.81 -9.69 -11.87
C GLN A 107 -1.14 -11.02 -12.50
N SER A 108 -1.60 -10.92 -13.75
CA SER A 108 -1.46 -11.98 -14.73
C SER A 108 0.04 -12.17 -14.98
N ALA A 109 0.56 -13.34 -14.63
CA ALA A 109 1.68 -13.92 -15.35
C ALA A 109 1.25 -15.34 -15.70
N ASP A 110 0.46 -15.39 -16.78
CA ASP A 110 0.37 -16.53 -17.66
C ASP A 110 1.81 -16.82 -18.14
N ALA A 111 2.41 -17.90 -17.64
CA ALA A 111 3.57 -18.50 -18.27
C ALA A 111 3.02 -19.63 -19.15
N PRO A 112 3.09 -19.53 -20.49
CA PRO A 112 2.65 -20.60 -21.35
C PRO A 112 3.59 -21.79 -21.21
N ASP A 113 2.98 -22.97 -21.16
CA ASP A 113 3.61 -24.26 -21.38
C ASP A 113 4.45 -24.20 -22.68
N HIS A 114 5.74 -24.39 -22.55
CA HIS A 114 6.57 -24.87 -23.65
C HIS A 114 7.29 -26.13 -23.18
N THR A 115 6.60 -27.25 -23.37
CA THR A 115 7.24 -28.54 -23.59
C THR A 115 8.25 -28.39 -24.74
N ALA A 116 9.55 -28.55 -24.45
CA ALA A 116 10.58 -28.83 -25.44
C ALA A 116 11.45 -29.99 -24.94
N HIS A 117 11.20 -31.12 -25.57
CA HIS A 117 12.01 -32.32 -25.59
C HIS A 117 13.40 -31.98 -26.17
N THR A 118 14.48 -32.18 -25.40
CA THR A 118 15.79 -32.53 -25.97
C THR A 118 16.25 -33.79 -25.28
N SER A 119 16.07 -34.89 -25.99
CA SER A 119 16.84 -36.10 -25.87
C SER A 119 18.32 -35.76 -26.08
N GLU A 120 19.21 -36.21 -25.21
CA GLU A 120 20.55 -36.60 -25.66
C GLU A 120 20.98 -37.87 -24.91
N ASP A 121 21.57 -38.75 -25.71
CA ASP A 121 21.63 -40.20 -25.63
C ASP A 121 22.53 -40.77 -24.50
N PRO A 122 22.38 -42.08 -24.19
CA PRO A 122 23.37 -42.85 -23.44
C PRO A 122 24.55 -43.28 -24.33
N ALA A 123 25.79 -43.19 -23.82
CA ALA A 123 26.88 -44.16 -24.07
C ALA A 123 28.22 -43.65 -23.53
N ALA A 124 28.74 -44.31 -22.50
CA ALA A 124 30.12 -44.79 -22.40
C ALA A 124 30.23 -45.74 -21.20
#